data_AF-A0A3B9I7B8-F1
#
_entry.id   AF-A0A3B9I7B8-F1
#
_cell.length_a   1.000
_cell.length_b   1.000
_cell.length_c   1.000
_cell.angle_alpha   90.00
_cell.angle_beta   90.00
_cell.angle_gamma   90.00
#
_symmetry.space_group_name_H-M   'P 1'
#
loop_
_entity.id
_entity.type
_entity.pdbx_description
1 polymer ?
#
loop_
_entity_poly.entity_id
_entity_poly.type
_entity_poly.pdbx_seq_one_letter_code
_entity_poly.pdbx_strand_id
1 'polypeptide(L)'
;MRSLPLPTPWKLRSQQPGRRLRDSGSLFLQRHSRGSSYLLRRRLQGRRAGGMRVRGSCWRGLERKVRFLQNELHGIPYLKWRKVMPIDAERLEIILGYRFKKIEFLEQALTNKGYSNEHPCKNQSEFRTVGDAVLKLVLTELLMEKGHRTGGAITPERVELEKKEGLAKTARDLGIGSFMILGKGQIKEKHGESDHVLAETLEAIAGAMYFDGEFDDIKDVMKKWFEE
;
A
#
# COMPACT_ATOMS: atom_id res chain seq x y z
N MET A 1 46.75 -40.57 -36.17
CA MET A 1 45.69 -40.81 -35.17
C MET A 1 45.09 -39.46 -34.78
N ARG A 2 43.92 -39.12 -35.32
CA ARG A 2 43.19 -37.88 -35.02
C ARG A 2 41.99 -38.27 -34.16
N SER A 3 41.91 -37.73 -32.95
CA SER A 3 40.82 -37.94 -32.00
C SER A 3 39.59 -37.13 -32.43
N LEU A 4 38.48 -37.84 -32.65
CA LEU A 4 37.15 -37.28 -32.86
C LEU A 4 36.56 -36.90 -31.48
N PRO A 5 35.89 -35.74 -31.33
CA PRO A 5 35.20 -35.41 -30.09
C PRO A 5 33.86 -36.14 -30.00
N LEU A 6 33.57 -36.68 -28.81
CA LEU A 6 32.28 -37.28 -28.45
C LEU A 6 31.20 -36.19 -28.33
N PRO A 7 29.96 -36.43 -28.80
CA PRO A 7 28.87 -35.45 -28.71
C PRO A 7 28.23 -35.40 -27.32
N THR A 8 27.84 -34.19 -26.87
CA THR A 8 27.18 -33.91 -25.59
C THR A 8 25.66 -34.18 -25.61
N PRO A 9 25.04 -34.50 -24.46
CA PRO A 9 23.70 -35.07 -24.38
C PRO A 9 22.63 -33.99 -24.22
N TRP A 10 22.18 -33.38 -25.31
CA TRP A 10 20.91 -32.61 -25.31
C TRP A 10 20.21 -32.54 -26.68
N LYS A 11 20.72 -33.21 -27.71
CA LYS A 11 20.01 -33.39 -28.99
C LYS A 11 19.27 -34.72 -29.00
N LEU A 12 18.03 -34.73 -28.52
CA LEU A 12 17.00 -35.69 -28.95
C LEU A 12 15.60 -35.15 -28.61
N ARG A 13 14.76 -35.06 -29.66
CA ARG A 13 13.31 -34.83 -29.71
C ARG A 13 12.75 -33.41 -29.66
N SER A 14 12.76 -32.79 -30.83
CA SER A 14 11.53 -32.24 -31.43
C SER A 14 10.80 -33.34 -32.22
N GLN A 15 9.50 -33.57 -32.00
CA GLN A 15 8.43 -33.88 -32.98
C GLN A 15 7.13 -34.42 -32.30
N GLN A 16 6.16 -33.48 -32.11
CA GLN A 16 4.67 -33.44 -32.35
C GLN A 16 3.86 -34.76 -32.60
N PRO A 17 2.49 -34.83 -32.55
CA PRO A 17 1.48 -33.74 -32.59
C PRO A 17 0.18 -33.88 -31.71
N GLY A 18 -0.50 -32.74 -31.50
CA GLY A 18 -1.95 -32.49 -31.69
C GLY A 18 -3.04 -33.35 -30.99
N ARG A 19 -3.83 -32.72 -30.10
CA ARG A 19 -5.30 -32.87 -30.06
C ARG A 19 -5.98 -31.56 -29.69
N ARG A 20 -7.00 -31.21 -30.48
CA ARG A 20 -7.91 -30.07 -30.33
C ARG A 20 -9.34 -30.64 -30.28
N LEU A 21 -10.24 -29.90 -29.61
CA LEU A 21 -11.71 -29.95 -29.64
C LEU A 21 -12.42 -30.95 -28.71
N ARG A 22 -13.20 -30.42 -27.76
CA ARG A 22 -14.65 -30.25 -27.96
C ARG A 22 -15.27 -29.31 -26.93
N ASP A 23 -15.97 -28.32 -27.47
CA ASP A 23 -17.07 -27.58 -26.85
C ASP A 23 -18.21 -28.54 -26.46
N SER A 24 -18.92 -28.21 -25.39
CA SER A 24 -20.29 -28.63 -25.12
C SER A 24 -20.92 -27.61 -24.17
N GLY A 25 -21.73 -26.72 -24.73
CA GLY A 25 -22.52 -25.77 -23.97
C GLY A 25 -23.86 -26.33 -23.48
N SER A 26 -24.60 -25.38 -22.88
CA SER A 26 -26.00 -25.40 -22.46
C SER A 26 -26.31 -26.01 -21.09
N LEU A 27 -26.73 -25.14 -20.15
CA LEU A 27 -28.14 -24.90 -19.83
C LEU A 27 -28.20 -23.78 -18.78
N PHE A 28 -28.63 -22.57 -19.14
CA PHE A 28 -30.02 -22.11 -19.04
C PHE A 28 -30.59 -22.15 -17.62
N LEU A 29 -30.61 -21.00 -16.95
CA LEU A 29 -31.72 -20.60 -16.08
C LEU A 29 -31.71 -19.08 -15.89
N GLN A 30 -32.54 -18.42 -16.69
CA GLN A 30 -33.11 -17.12 -16.37
C GLN A 30 -33.80 -17.19 -15.01
N ARG A 31 -33.61 -16.17 -14.17
CA ARG A 31 -34.72 -15.63 -13.36
C ARG A 31 -34.49 -14.16 -13.03
N HIS A 32 -35.37 -13.34 -13.59
CA HIS A 32 -35.65 -11.98 -13.14
C HIS A 32 -36.11 -11.97 -11.68
N SER A 33 -35.65 -10.99 -10.91
CA SER A 33 -36.49 -10.16 -10.00
C SER A 33 -35.63 -8.98 -9.54
N ARG A 34 -35.90 -7.77 -10.07
CA ARG A 34 -36.75 -6.75 -9.43
C ARG A 34 -36.17 -6.24 -8.10
N GLY A 35 -35.56 -5.06 -8.23
CA GLY A 35 -35.53 -3.91 -7.32
C GLY A 35 -35.90 -4.07 -5.84
N SER A 36 -35.07 -3.46 -5.00
CA SER A 36 -35.55 -2.68 -3.86
C SER A 36 -34.54 -1.60 -3.50
N SER A 37 -34.61 -0.48 -4.21
CA SER A 37 -34.42 0.82 -3.56
C SER A 37 -35.70 1.14 -2.80
N TYR A 38 -35.59 2.00 -1.78
CA TYR A 38 -36.62 2.78 -1.08
C TYR A 38 -36.70 2.53 0.44
N LEU A 39 -36.87 3.67 1.13
CA LEU A 39 -37.18 3.91 2.55
C LEU A 39 -35.92 4.00 3.43
N LEU A 40 -35.51 5.15 3.97
CA LEU A 40 -36.34 6.19 4.59
C LEU A 40 -35.93 7.63 4.19
N ARG A 41 -36.90 8.38 3.66
CA ARG A 41 -37.00 9.83 3.84
C ARG A 41 -38.45 10.21 4.14
N ARG A 42 -38.57 11.16 5.07
CA ARG A 42 -39.70 12.06 5.40
C ARG A 42 -40.53 11.71 6.65
N ARG A 43 -40.47 12.62 7.63
CA ARG A 43 -41.46 13.69 7.73
C ARG A 43 -40.87 14.95 8.37
N LEU A 44 -40.96 16.05 7.63
CA LEU A 44 -40.98 17.42 8.13
C LEU A 44 -42.45 17.84 8.27
N GLN A 45 -42.76 18.53 9.36
CA GLN A 45 -43.79 19.59 9.55
C GLN A 45 -44.04 19.66 11.06
N GLY A 46 -43.93 20.78 11.77
CA GLY A 46 -43.57 22.14 11.45
C GLY A 46 -43.71 22.96 12.74
N ARG A 47 -43.00 24.08 12.85
CA ARG A 47 -43.40 25.24 13.66
C ARG A 47 -42.59 26.44 13.22
N ARG A 48 -43.31 27.51 12.85
CA ARG A 48 -42.79 28.80 12.39
C ARG A 48 -42.34 29.67 13.57
N ALA A 49 -41.43 30.56 13.21
CA ALA A 49 -41.26 31.95 13.66
C ALA A 49 -40.68 32.21 15.06
N GLY A 50 -39.52 32.86 15.03
CA GLY A 50 -38.91 33.57 16.15
C GLY A 50 -37.61 34.20 15.65
N GLY A 51 -37.72 35.35 14.98
CA GLY A 51 -36.56 36.13 14.54
C GLY A 51 -35.71 36.52 15.74
N MET A 52 -34.41 36.25 15.66
CA MET A 52 -33.46 36.71 16.66
C MET A 52 -32.23 37.30 15.99
N ARG A 53 -32.08 38.58 16.32
CA ARG A 53 -31.08 39.55 15.90
C ARG A 53 -29.68 39.04 16.27
N VAL A 54 -28.77 39.01 15.29
CA VAL A 54 -27.36 38.67 15.51
C VAL A 54 -26.74 39.76 16.37
N ARG A 55 -26.33 39.42 17.59
CA ARG A 55 -25.39 40.19 18.42
C ARG A 55 -24.20 39.30 18.72
N GLY A 56 -23.02 39.85 18.49
CA GLY A 56 -21.74 39.19 18.72
C GLY A 56 -21.51 38.81 20.19
N SER A 57 -20.39 38.08 20.35
CA SER A 57 -19.81 37.56 21.59
C SER A 57 -20.35 36.21 22.04
N CYS A 58 -19.56 35.16 21.85
CA CYS A 58 -18.91 34.42 22.95
C CYS A 58 -18.35 33.08 22.42
N TRP A 59 -17.14 33.12 21.85
CA TRP A 59 -16.30 31.94 21.64
C TRP A 59 -15.74 31.45 22.98
N ARG A 60 -16.60 30.99 23.91
CA ARG A 60 -16.20 30.32 25.15
C ARG A 60 -17.34 29.38 25.59
N GLY A 61 -17.39 28.18 25.01
CA GLY A 61 -18.44 27.22 25.37
C GLY A 61 -18.34 25.82 24.76
N LEU A 62 -17.52 25.61 23.72
CA LEU A 62 -17.38 24.29 23.09
C LEU A 62 -16.27 23.40 23.69
N GLU A 63 -15.47 23.91 24.64
CA GLU A 63 -14.33 23.16 25.19
C GLU A 63 -14.69 22.24 26.38
N ARG A 64 -15.92 22.30 26.91
CA ARG A 64 -16.31 21.48 28.08
C ARG A 64 -17.05 20.19 27.76
N LYS A 65 -17.58 20.02 26.54
CA LYS A 65 -18.27 18.77 26.14
C LYS A 65 -17.34 17.69 25.56
N VAL A 66 -16.11 18.04 25.20
CA VAL A 66 -15.09 17.08 24.73
C VAL A 66 -14.42 16.33 25.90
N ARG A 67 -14.65 16.76 27.15
CA ARG A 67 -13.99 16.20 28.34
C ARG A 67 -14.79 15.09 29.04
N PHE A 68 -16.06 14.86 28.66
CA PHE A 68 -16.96 13.98 29.42
C PHE A 68 -17.12 12.56 28.85
N LEU A 69 -16.53 12.25 27.68
CA LEU A 69 -16.51 10.89 27.12
C LEU A 69 -15.13 10.21 27.22
N GLN A 70 -14.20 10.76 28.00
CA GLN A 70 -12.83 10.22 28.13
C GLN A 70 -12.62 9.21 29.27
N ASN A 71 -13.61 8.97 30.14
CA ASN A 71 -13.37 8.24 31.40
C ASN A 71 -13.96 6.83 31.52
N GLU A 72 -14.55 6.25 30.47
CA GLU A 72 -15.16 4.91 30.53
C GLU A 72 -14.50 3.84 29.64
N LEU A 73 -13.21 3.96 29.33
CA LEU A 73 -12.46 2.92 28.60
C LEU A 73 -11.22 2.49 29.37
N HIS A 74 -11.43 1.99 30.60
CA HIS A 74 -10.43 1.25 31.37
C HIS A 74 -10.51 -0.24 30.99
N GLY A 75 -9.73 -0.69 29.99
CA GLY A 75 -9.60 -2.13 29.74
C GLY A 75 -9.10 -2.63 28.39
N ILE A 76 -8.78 -1.80 27.40
CA ILE A 76 -8.28 -2.28 26.09
C ILE A 76 -6.92 -1.64 25.76
N PRO A 77 -5.81 -2.39 25.79
CA PRO A 77 -4.45 -1.86 25.62
C PRO A 77 -4.14 -1.23 24.24
N TYR A 78 -5.00 -1.44 23.23
CA TYR A 78 -4.72 -1.07 21.83
C TYR A 78 -5.29 0.29 21.40
N LEU A 79 -6.35 0.81 22.03
CA LEU A 79 -7.07 2.00 21.55
C LEU A 79 -6.52 3.35 22.05
N LYS A 80 -5.48 3.35 22.90
CA LYS A 80 -4.96 4.55 23.58
C LYS A 80 -3.95 5.36 22.75
N TRP A 81 -3.40 4.78 21.68
CA TRP A 81 -2.25 5.35 20.94
C TRP A 81 -2.64 6.22 19.74
N ARG A 82 -3.91 6.20 19.34
CA ARG A 82 -4.50 6.99 18.25
C ARG A 82 -4.45 8.52 18.46
N LYS A 83 -3.79 8.99 19.53
CA LYS A 83 -3.63 10.39 19.93
C LYS A 83 -2.19 10.92 19.77
N VAL A 84 -1.29 10.16 19.16
CA VAL A 84 -0.01 10.65 18.65
C VAL A 84 -0.24 10.85 17.15
N MET A 85 -0.36 12.12 16.71
CA MET A 85 -0.73 12.60 15.36
C MET A 85 -1.29 11.54 14.40
N PRO A 86 -2.61 11.53 14.09
CA PRO A 86 -3.11 10.59 13.10
C PRO A 86 -2.31 10.79 11.81
N ILE A 87 -1.66 9.71 11.35
CA ILE A 87 -1.15 9.69 9.98
C ILE A 87 -2.31 10.12 9.10
N ASP A 88 -2.09 11.10 8.23
CA ASP A 88 -3.06 11.46 7.20
C ASP A 88 -3.05 10.36 6.14
N ALA A 89 -3.58 9.21 6.56
CA ALA A 89 -3.48 7.96 5.81
C ALA A 89 -4.29 8.05 4.53
N GLU A 90 -5.44 8.75 4.54
CA GLU A 90 -6.22 9.04 3.34
C GLU A 90 -5.39 9.80 2.31
N ARG A 91 -4.62 10.81 2.72
CA ARG A 91 -3.72 11.53 1.82
C ARG A 91 -2.62 10.61 1.27
N LEU A 92 -2.01 9.78 2.11
CA LEU A 92 -0.99 8.86 1.64
C LEU A 92 -1.56 7.80 0.69
N GLU A 93 -2.74 7.25 0.95
CA GLU A 93 -3.45 6.33 0.03
C GLU A 93 -3.67 6.96 -1.35
N ILE A 94 -4.04 8.24 -1.39
CA ILE A 94 -4.20 9.00 -2.64
C ILE A 94 -2.86 9.12 -3.38
N ILE A 95 -1.79 9.50 -2.65
CA ILE A 95 -0.44 9.64 -3.23
C ILE A 95 0.07 8.30 -3.78
N LEU A 96 -0.12 7.22 -3.02
CA LEU A 96 0.28 5.87 -3.41
C LEU A 96 -0.57 5.35 -4.57
N GLY A 97 -1.78 5.88 -4.78
CA GLY A 97 -2.74 5.35 -5.75
C GLY A 97 -3.39 4.03 -5.30
N TYR A 98 -3.36 3.72 -3.99
CA TYR A 98 -3.87 2.48 -3.43
C TYR A 98 -4.61 2.75 -2.11
N ARG A 99 -5.83 2.20 -1.99
CA ARG A 99 -6.61 2.24 -0.75
C ARG A 99 -6.50 0.91 -0.02
N PHE A 100 -6.02 0.96 1.21
CA PHE A 100 -5.85 -0.23 2.05
C PHE A 100 -7.20 -0.72 2.56
N LYS A 101 -7.41 -2.05 2.50
CA LYS A 101 -8.54 -2.73 3.16
C LYS A 101 -8.30 -2.80 4.66
N LYS A 102 -7.03 -2.99 5.07
CA LYS A 102 -6.57 -3.01 6.46
C LYS A 102 -5.58 -1.88 6.70
N ILE A 103 -6.05 -0.79 7.28
CA ILE A 103 -5.23 0.40 7.53
C ILE A 103 -4.04 0.11 8.45
N GLU A 104 -4.16 -0.91 9.30
CA GLU A 104 -3.11 -1.35 10.22
C GLU A 104 -1.87 -1.85 9.47
N PHE A 105 -2.00 -2.32 8.22
CA PHE A 105 -0.87 -2.71 7.40
C PHE A 105 -0.06 -1.49 6.95
N LEU A 106 -0.74 -0.40 6.58
CA LEU A 106 -0.08 0.86 6.25
C LEU A 106 0.59 1.46 7.49
N GLU A 107 -0.08 1.47 8.64
CA GLU A 107 0.50 1.94 9.91
C GLU A 107 1.75 1.13 10.29
N GLN A 108 1.70 -0.20 10.19
CA GLN A 108 2.85 -1.05 10.47
C GLN A 108 3.99 -0.82 9.46
N ALA A 109 3.69 -0.62 8.17
CA ALA A 109 4.68 -0.31 7.14
C ALA A 109 5.37 1.04 7.36
N LEU A 110 4.68 2.02 7.95
CA LEU A 110 5.24 3.32 8.29
C LEU A 110 5.99 3.32 9.63
N THR A 111 5.87 2.25 10.42
CA THR A 111 6.48 2.18 11.76
C THR A 111 7.89 1.63 11.69
N ASN A 112 8.86 2.51 11.94
CA ASN A 112 10.27 2.10 11.97
C ASN A 112 10.62 1.34 13.26
N LYS A 113 11.64 0.48 13.18
CA LYS A 113 12.18 -0.26 14.33
C LYS A 113 12.53 0.64 15.52
N GLY A 114 13.10 1.83 15.27
CA GLY A 114 13.44 2.77 16.34
C GLY A 114 12.22 3.21 17.16
N TYR A 115 11.06 3.41 16.52
CA TYR A 115 9.82 3.66 17.25
C TYR A 115 9.37 2.44 18.07
N SER A 116 9.40 1.25 17.47
CA SER A 116 8.98 0.01 18.17
C SER A 116 9.88 -0.40 19.34
N ASN A 117 11.13 0.08 19.36
CA ASN A 117 12.03 -0.11 20.50
C ASN A 117 11.62 0.77 21.69
N GLU A 118 11.04 1.96 21.42
CA GLU A 118 10.53 2.88 22.43
C GLU A 118 9.09 2.56 22.85
N HIS A 119 8.32 1.94 21.97
CA HIS A 119 6.90 1.63 22.16
C HIS A 119 6.63 0.19 21.72
N PRO A 120 6.10 -0.70 22.57
CA PRO A 120 5.90 -2.10 22.23
C PRO A 120 4.79 -2.26 21.17
N CYS A 121 5.18 -2.25 19.90
CA CYS A 121 4.31 -2.42 18.74
C CYS A 121 5.04 -3.14 17.61
N LYS A 122 4.28 -3.58 16.59
CA LYS A 122 4.88 -4.10 15.36
C LYS A 122 5.57 -2.99 14.59
N ASN A 123 6.55 -3.37 13.76
CA ASN A 123 7.26 -2.47 12.87
C ASN A 123 7.30 -3.03 11.44
N GLN A 124 7.89 -2.25 10.56
CA GLN A 124 7.93 -2.49 9.12
C GLN A 124 8.78 -3.67 8.67
N SER A 125 9.53 -4.34 9.55
CA SER A 125 10.60 -5.29 9.17
C SER A 125 10.12 -6.51 8.36
N GLU A 126 8.99 -7.10 8.74
CA GLU A 126 8.40 -8.25 8.02
C GLU A 126 7.95 -7.82 6.62
N PHE A 127 7.24 -6.70 6.52
CA PHE A 127 6.79 -6.16 5.24
C PHE A 127 7.95 -5.72 4.35
N ARG A 128 8.98 -5.09 4.90
CA ARG A 128 10.19 -4.70 4.16
C ARG A 128 10.83 -5.90 3.47
N THR A 129 10.95 -7.01 4.20
CA THR A 129 11.56 -8.24 3.68
C THR A 129 10.77 -8.81 2.49
N VAL A 130 9.44 -8.78 2.56
CA VAL A 130 8.59 -9.21 1.44
C VAL A 130 8.60 -8.19 0.31
N GLY A 131 8.59 -6.91 0.65
CA GLY A 131 8.58 -5.78 -0.28
C GLY A 131 9.76 -5.72 -1.21
N ASP A 132 10.97 -6.03 -0.73
CA ASP A 132 12.17 -6.15 -1.57
C ASP A 132 11.96 -7.17 -2.71
N ALA A 133 11.41 -8.34 -2.39
CA ALA A 133 11.12 -9.38 -3.39
C ALA A 133 9.99 -8.97 -4.35
N VAL A 134 8.96 -8.29 -3.83
CA VAL A 134 7.83 -7.79 -4.64
C VAL A 134 8.30 -6.72 -5.62
N LEU A 135 9.06 -5.72 -5.18
CA LEU A 135 9.58 -4.65 -6.03
C LEU A 135 10.50 -5.20 -7.12
N LYS A 136 11.37 -6.16 -6.80
CA LYS A 136 12.20 -6.87 -7.80
C LYS A 136 11.37 -7.46 -8.93
N LEU A 137 10.26 -8.12 -8.60
CA LEU A 137 9.36 -8.71 -9.59
C LEU A 137 8.65 -7.62 -10.41
N VAL A 138 8.06 -6.64 -9.74
CA VAL A 138 7.33 -5.53 -10.41
C VAL A 138 8.23 -4.76 -11.37
N LEU A 139 9.44 -4.39 -10.94
CA LEU A 139 10.41 -3.68 -11.77
C LEU A 139 10.89 -4.53 -12.94
N THR A 140 11.07 -5.84 -12.73
CA THR A 140 11.39 -6.77 -13.82
C THR A 140 10.28 -6.76 -14.89
N GLU A 141 9.01 -6.84 -14.47
CA GLU A 141 7.87 -6.79 -15.39
C GLU A 141 7.75 -5.43 -16.09
N LEU A 142 7.95 -4.32 -15.38
CA LEU A 142 7.97 -2.97 -15.95
C LEU A 142 9.00 -2.84 -17.09
N LEU A 143 10.22 -3.34 -16.87
CA LEU A 143 11.27 -3.30 -17.89
C LEU A 143 10.94 -4.20 -19.09
N MET A 144 10.31 -5.37 -18.84
CA MET A 144 9.83 -6.23 -19.93
C MET A 144 8.73 -5.54 -20.75
N GLU A 145 7.86 -4.76 -20.13
CA GLU A 145 6.83 -3.96 -20.80
C GLU A 145 7.44 -2.82 -21.62
N LYS A 146 8.51 -2.19 -21.12
CA LYS A 146 9.33 -1.20 -21.86
C LYS A 146 10.11 -1.79 -23.04
N GLY A 147 10.06 -3.11 -23.24
CA GLY A 147 10.62 -3.79 -24.41
C GLY A 147 11.95 -4.50 -24.17
N HIS A 148 12.43 -4.58 -22.93
CA HIS A 148 13.62 -5.35 -22.59
C HIS A 148 13.30 -6.86 -22.69
N ARG A 149 14.08 -7.60 -23.48
CA ARG A 149 13.82 -9.04 -23.76
C ARG A 149 14.90 -10.00 -23.28
N THR A 150 16.02 -9.49 -22.76
CA THR A 150 17.15 -10.32 -22.32
C THR A 150 17.52 -10.00 -20.88
N GLY A 151 18.00 -11.01 -20.14
CA GLY A 151 18.47 -10.80 -18.77
C GLY A 151 19.59 -9.76 -18.67
N GLY A 152 20.46 -9.67 -19.69
CA GLY A 152 21.52 -8.66 -19.77
C GLY A 152 21.02 -7.22 -19.97
N ALA A 153 19.83 -7.04 -20.54
CA ALA A 153 19.19 -5.72 -20.67
C ALA A 153 18.31 -5.37 -19.45
N ILE A 154 17.70 -6.38 -18.80
CA ILE A 154 16.80 -6.17 -17.66
C ILE A 154 17.59 -5.94 -16.36
N THR A 155 18.56 -6.80 -16.08
CA THR A 155 19.21 -6.86 -14.76
C THR A 155 19.93 -5.55 -14.39
N PRO A 156 20.75 -4.93 -15.27
CA PRO A 156 21.47 -3.72 -14.90
C PRO A 156 20.54 -2.54 -14.58
N GLU A 157 19.48 -2.36 -15.38
CA GLU A 157 18.51 -1.28 -15.18
C GLU A 157 17.64 -1.53 -13.94
N ARG A 158 17.22 -2.78 -13.71
CA ARG A 158 16.50 -3.16 -12.49
C ARG A 158 17.33 -2.88 -11.24
N VAL A 159 18.62 -3.25 -11.26
CA VAL A 159 19.55 -2.99 -10.14
C VAL A 159 19.67 -1.49 -9.84
N GLU A 160 19.67 -0.65 -10.87
CA GLU A 160 19.71 0.80 -10.71
C GLU A 160 18.42 1.38 -10.09
N LEU A 161 17.26 0.78 -10.39
CA LEU A 161 15.97 1.19 -9.82
C LEU A 161 15.78 0.67 -8.39
N GLU A 162 16.18 -0.57 -8.12
CA GLU A 162 15.97 -1.26 -6.83
C GLU A 162 17.08 -0.99 -5.82
N LYS A 163 18.20 -0.38 -6.22
CA LYS A 163 19.20 0.07 -5.25
C LYS A 163 18.63 1.18 -4.37
N LYS A 164 19.21 1.31 -3.19
CA LYS A 164 18.81 2.25 -2.14
C LYS A 164 18.58 3.67 -2.66
N GLU A 165 19.47 4.20 -3.51
CA GLU A 165 19.35 5.57 -4.02
C GLU A 165 18.12 5.75 -4.92
N GLY A 166 17.81 4.74 -5.75
CA GLY A 166 16.65 4.74 -6.65
C GLY A 166 15.33 4.66 -5.87
N LEU A 167 15.26 3.74 -4.90
CA LEU A 167 14.10 3.63 -4.01
C LEU A 167 13.92 4.88 -3.14
N ALA A 168 15.01 5.44 -2.62
CA ALA A 168 14.96 6.68 -1.86
C ALA A 168 14.49 7.87 -2.70
N LYS A 169 14.94 7.99 -3.95
CA LYS A 169 14.44 9.00 -4.90
C LYS A 169 12.92 8.89 -5.04
N THR A 170 12.45 7.70 -5.39
CA THR A 170 11.01 7.40 -5.54
C THR A 170 10.22 7.74 -4.28
N ALA A 171 10.72 7.36 -3.10
CA ALA A 171 10.09 7.65 -1.83
C ALA A 171 10.01 9.15 -1.49
N ARG A 172 11.02 9.94 -1.92
CA ARG A 172 11.01 11.41 -1.79
C ARG A 172 10.02 12.05 -2.74
N ASP A 173 9.94 11.57 -3.97
CA ASP A 173 8.99 12.07 -4.98
C ASP A 173 7.54 11.83 -4.52
N LEU A 174 7.29 10.71 -3.83
CA LEU A 174 6.03 10.40 -3.16
C LEU A 174 5.85 11.12 -1.80
N GLY A 175 6.85 11.81 -1.27
CA GLY A 175 6.75 12.52 0.01
C GLY A 175 6.56 11.63 1.25
N ILE A 176 6.96 10.36 1.17
CA ILE A 176 6.71 9.32 2.20
C ILE A 176 7.32 9.71 3.55
N GLY A 177 8.47 10.39 3.54
CA GLY A 177 9.20 10.76 4.76
C GLY A 177 8.36 11.50 5.80
N SER A 178 7.36 12.27 5.36
CA SER A 178 6.45 13.03 6.23
C SER A 178 5.40 12.19 6.97
N PHE A 179 5.19 10.94 6.54
CA PHE A 179 4.20 10.02 7.11
C PHE A 179 4.83 8.96 8.03
N MET A 180 6.16 8.89 8.10
CA MET A 180 6.85 7.85 8.85
C MET A 180 6.70 8.02 10.36
N ILE A 181 6.48 6.91 11.05
CA ILE A 181 6.46 6.83 12.50
C ILE A 181 7.86 6.45 12.98
N LEU A 182 8.57 7.44 13.54
CA LEU A 182 9.97 7.35 13.94
C LEU A 182 10.12 7.49 15.46
N GLY A 183 11.14 6.84 16.03
CA GLY A 183 11.51 7.01 17.44
C GLY A 183 12.08 8.41 17.72
N LYS A 184 12.10 8.83 18.99
CA LYS A 184 12.58 10.17 19.39
C LYS A 184 14.02 10.45 18.94
N GLY A 185 14.89 9.44 19.00
CA GLY A 185 16.27 9.56 18.52
C GLY A 185 16.34 9.80 17.01
N GLN A 186 15.57 9.02 16.25
CA GLN A 186 15.51 9.08 14.79
C GLN A 186 14.93 10.41 14.29
N ILE A 187 13.96 10.98 15.01
CA ILE A 187 13.44 12.32 14.72
C ILE A 187 14.53 13.37 14.89
N LYS A 188 15.32 13.31 15.97
CA LYS A 188 16.44 14.25 16.20
C LYS A 188 17.50 14.16 15.11
N GLU A 189 17.76 12.95 14.63
CA GLU A 189 18.72 12.65 13.57
C GLU A 189 18.15 12.85 12.15
N LYS A 190 16.91 13.35 12.03
CA LYS A 190 16.22 13.58 10.74
C LYS A 190 16.21 12.35 9.84
N HIS A 191 16.00 11.17 10.41
CA HIS A 191 15.85 9.93 9.64
C HIS A 191 14.71 9.98 8.61
N GLY A 192 13.76 10.90 8.79
CA GLY A 192 12.75 11.29 7.80
C GLY A 192 13.29 11.61 6.40
N GLU A 193 14.54 12.08 6.33
CA GLU A 193 15.22 12.54 5.11
C GLU A 193 16.31 11.55 4.65
N SER A 194 16.58 10.49 5.42
CA SER A 194 17.65 9.52 5.14
C SER A 194 17.27 8.55 4.05
N ASP A 195 18.14 8.43 3.03
CA ASP A 195 17.99 7.48 1.91
C ASP A 195 17.72 6.06 2.38
N HIS A 196 18.36 5.65 3.47
CA HIS A 196 18.22 4.30 3.98
C HIS A 196 16.80 4.07 4.49
N VAL A 197 16.31 4.99 5.32
CA VAL A 197 15.01 4.87 5.97
C VAL A 197 13.90 5.01 4.95
N LEU A 198 14.05 5.95 4.00
CA LEU A 198 13.10 6.15 2.90
C LEU A 198 12.99 4.91 2.00
N ALA A 199 14.10 4.34 1.57
CA ALA A 199 14.10 3.12 0.76
C ALA A 199 13.43 1.95 1.49
N GLU A 200 13.82 1.71 2.75
CA GLU A 200 13.25 0.63 3.55
C GLU A 200 11.75 0.79 3.81
N THR A 201 11.27 2.02 3.98
CA THR A 201 9.85 2.28 4.18
C THR A 201 9.06 2.12 2.88
N LEU A 202 9.62 2.49 1.72
CA LEU A 202 8.99 2.22 0.42
C LEU A 202 8.85 0.70 0.18
N GLU A 203 9.90 -0.08 0.46
CA GLU A 203 9.82 -1.55 0.44
C GLU A 203 8.74 -2.05 1.38
N ALA A 204 8.68 -1.55 2.61
CA ALA A 204 7.65 -1.97 3.56
C ALA A 204 6.23 -1.64 3.10
N ILE A 205 6.00 -0.49 2.46
CA ILE A 205 4.70 -0.14 1.90
C ILE A 205 4.35 -1.12 0.77
N ALA A 206 5.31 -1.46 -0.10
CA ALA A 206 5.09 -2.46 -1.15
C ALA A 206 4.73 -3.84 -0.55
N GLY A 207 5.43 -4.26 0.50
CA GLY A 207 5.10 -5.49 1.22
C GLY A 207 3.72 -5.46 1.87
N ALA A 208 3.32 -4.33 2.47
CA ALA A 208 1.99 -4.17 3.05
C ALA A 208 0.89 -4.23 1.98
N MET A 209 1.09 -3.60 0.83
CA MET A 209 0.17 -3.71 -0.32
C MET A 209 0.03 -5.15 -0.79
N TYR A 210 1.14 -5.91 -0.83
CA TYR A 210 1.12 -7.33 -1.18
C TYR A 210 0.26 -8.20 -0.25
N PHE A 211 0.23 -7.90 1.05
CA PHE A 211 -0.62 -8.62 1.99
C PHE A 211 -2.08 -8.16 2.00
N ASP A 212 -2.36 -6.95 1.52
CA ASP A 212 -3.69 -6.34 1.55
C ASP A 212 -4.49 -6.59 0.25
N GLY A 213 -3.80 -6.52 -0.89
CA GLY A 213 -4.36 -6.50 -2.24
C GLY A 213 -4.21 -7.81 -3.00
N GLU A 214 -4.84 -7.85 -4.17
CA GLU A 214 -4.52 -8.86 -5.19
C GLU A 214 -3.30 -8.39 -5.98
N PHE A 215 -2.42 -9.32 -6.34
CA PHE A 215 -1.10 -8.97 -6.91
C PHE A 215 -1.20 -8.16 -8.20
N ASP A 216 -2.15 -8.49 -9.09
CA ASP A 216 -2.31 -7.78 -10.36
C ASP A 216 -2.71 -6.32 -10.16
N ASP A 217 -3.62 -6.02 -9.22
CA ASP A 217 -4.06 -4.66 -8.92
C ASP A 217 -2.92 -3.80 -8.36
N ILE A 218 -2.16 -4.34 -7.39
CA ILE A 218 -1.09 -3.59 -6.72
C ILE A 218 0.12 -3.39 -7.62
N LYS A 219 0.38 -4.34 -8.52
CA LYS A 219 1.51 -4.27 -9.45
C LYS A 219 1.39 -3.05 -10.36
N ASP A 220 0.22 -2.83 -10.94
CA ASP A 220 -0.01 -1.69 -11.84
C ASP A 220 0.04 -0.35 -11.09
N VAL A 221 -0.29 -0.34 -9.80
CA VAL A 221 -0.08 0.83 -8.96
C VAL A 221 1.41 1.07 -8.72
N MET A 222 2.17 0.04 -8.33
CA MET A 222 3.60 0.16 -8.03
C MET A 222 4.42 0.56 -9.25
N LYS A 223 4.08 0.06 -10.46
CA LYS A 223 4.75 0.47 -11.70
C LYS A 223 4.72 1.99 -11.91
N LYS A 224 3.58 2.63 -11.63
CA LYS A 224 3.41 4.08 -11.76
C LYS A 224 4.33 4.90 -10.85
N TRP A 225 4.85 4.32 -9.77
CA TRP A 225 5.83 5.00 -8.93
C TRP A 225 7.18 5.19 -9.65
N PHE A 226 7.46 4.37 -10.67
CA PHE A 226 8.72 4.34 -11.42
C PHE A 226 8.55 4.77 -12.89
N GLU A 227 7.36 5.25 -13.26
CA GLU A 227 7.09 5.86 -14.56
C GLU A 227 7.39 7.37 -14.45
N GLU A 228 8.29 7.87 -15.31
CA GLU A 228 8.61 9.31 -15.42
C GLU A 228 7.57 10.05 -16.28
#